data_AF-A0AAT9GD82-F1
#
_entry.id   AF-A0AAT9GD82-F1
#
_cell.length_a   1.000
_cell.length_b   1.000
_cell.length_c   1.000
_cell.angle_alpha   90.00
_cell.angle_beta   90.00
_cell.angle_gamma   90.00
#
_symmetry.space_group_name_H-M   'P 1'
#
loop_
_entity.id
_entity.type
_entity.pdbx_description
1 polymer ?
#
loop_
_entity_poly.entity_id
_entity_poly.type
_entity_poly.pdbx_seq_one_letter_code
_entity_poly.pdbx_strand_id
1 'polypeptide(L)'
;MIGNIEYTSQTSELSGYESGCEDESRREEETRGSLLGQKRLSESDKDLSLAKQGKVVRFGDMCNQHGDYLQSSGIGGSSNVFVNGRPVHRQGDEWSQHASTDPYKPPHTSQSLLEGSDSVFVNGKAIARTGDLISCGAVAEQGSNDVFAG
;
A
#
# COMPACT_ATOMS: atom_id res chain seq x y z
N MET A 1 11.82 -19.08 57.81
CA MET A 1 10.45 -19.58 57.59
C MET A 1 9.47 -18.51 58.02
N ILE A 2 8.69 -17.99 57.08
CA ILE A 2 7.46 -17.18 57.19
C ILE A 2 6.95 -17.10 55.74
N GLY A 3 5.72 -17.41 55.37
CA GLY A 3 4.58 -17.94 56.11
C GLY A 3 3.31 -17.66 55.28
N ASN A 4 2.74 -18.67 54.62
CA ASN A 4 1.64 -18.48 53.65
C ASN A 4 0.31 -18.28 54.38
N ILE A 5 -0.50 -17.30 53.94
CA ILE A 5 -1.94 -17.22 54.19
C ILE A 5 -2.63 -16.68 52.93
N GLU A 6 -3.66 -17.38 52.43
CA GLU A 6 -4.58 -16.90 51.40
C GLU A 6 -5.81 -16.22 52.04
N TYR A 7 -6.48 -15.32 51.33
CA TYR A 7 -7.89 -15.05 51.59
C TYR A 7 -8.67 -14.60 50.34
N THR A 8 -9.98 -14.85 50.37
CA THR A 8 -10.95 -14.82 49.25
C THR A 8 -12.05 -13.76 49.46
N SER A 9 -12.86 -13.45 48.45
CA SER A 9 -14.12 -12.71 48.61
C SER A 9 -15.22 -13.06 47.59
N GLN A 10 -16.48 -13.12 48.06
CA GLN A 10 -17.70 -13.62 47.40
C GLN A 10 -18.90 -12.69 47.77
N THR A 11 -20.09 -12.68 47.14
CA THR A 11 -20.73 -13.58 46.15
C THR A 11 -21.60 -12.76 45.16
N SER A 12 -22.66 -13.32 44.57
CA SER A 12 -23.81 -12.61 43.96
C SER A 12 -24.67 -11.89 45.05
N GLU A 13 -25.73 -11.12 44.82
CA GLU A 13 -27.01 -11.29 44.05
C GLU A 13 -27.72 -9.90 43.89
N LEU A 14 -28.76 -9.60 43.09
CA LEU A 14 -29.59 -10.28 42.05
C LEU A 14 -30.38 -9.20 41.22
N SER A 15 -31.37 -9.62 40.41
CA SER A 15 -32.46 -8.83 39.75
C SER A 15 -32.14 -8.15 38.41
N GLY A 16 -32.92 -8.29 37.32
CA GLY A 16 -34.09 -9.16 37.09
C GLY A 16 -35.28 -8.46 36.42
N TYR A 17 -35.34 -8.45 35.08
CA TYR A 17 -36.61 -8.59 34.35
C TYR A 17 -36.35 -9.05 32.90
N GLU A 18 -36.90 -10.21 32.54
CA GLU A 18 -37.05 -10.62 31.14
C GLU A 18 -38.33 -10.01 30.57
N SER A 19 -38.30 -9.67 29.28
CA SER A 19 -39.51 -9.69 28.46
C SER A 19 -39.09 -10.14 27.07
N GLY A 20 -39.36 -11.40 26.77
CA GLY A 20 -38.95 -12.03 25.52
C GLY A 20 -39.91 -11.72 24.37
N CYS A 21 -39.39 -11.84 23.16
CA CYS A 21 -40.14 -12.26 21.98
C CYS A 21 -39.26 -13.29 21.27
N GLU A 22 -39.46 -14.56 21.60
CA GLU A 22 -38.91 -15.67 20.84
C GLU A 22 -39.72 -15.82 19.55
N ASP A 23 -39.06 -16.08 18.42
CA ASP A 23 -39.61 -17.01 17.43
C ASP A 23 -38.48 -17.80 16.77
N GLU A 24 -38.71 -19.11 16.63
CA GLU A 24 -37.75 -20.06 16.07
C GLU A 24 -37.89 -20.14 14.54
N SER A 25 -36.86 -19.76 13.79
CA SER A 25 -36.63 -20.37 12.47
C SER A 25 -35.16 -20.58 12.16
N ARG A 26 -34.70 -21.75 12.63
CA ARG A 26 -33.94 -22.78 11.90
C ARG A 26 -32.97 -22.31 10.80
N ARG A 27 -31.74 -22.82 10.97
CA ARG A 27 -30.75 -23.21 9.95
C ARG A 27 -31.26 -23.35 8.51
N GLU A 28 -30.31 -23.10 7.60
CA GLU A 28 -30.25 -23.60 6.22
C GLU A 28 -31.19 -22.95 5.21
N GLU A 29 -30.69 -21.90 4.54
CA GLU A 29 -30.83 -21.85 3.07
C GLU A 29 -29.57 -21.26 2.42
N GLU A 30 -28.51 -22.07 2.34
CA GLU A 30 -27.65 -22.00 1.15
C GLU A 30 -28.51 -22.44 -0.04
N THR A 31 -29.10 -21.49 -0.77
CA THR A 31 -29.09 -21.40 -2.25
C THR A 31 -30.08 -20.35 -2.77
N ARG A 32 -29.69 -19.67 -3.86
CA ARG A 32 -30.50 -18.78 -4.74
C ARG A 32 -30.77 -17.34 -4.25
N GLY A 33 -29.91 -16.42 -4.70
CA GLY A 33 -30.12 -14.97 -4.58
C GLY A 33 -28.84 -14.15 -4.78
N SER A 34 -27.93 -14.52 -5.69
CA SER A 34 -27.86 -13.88 -7.01
C SER A 34 -28.32 -12.41 -7.05
N LEU A 35 -27.39 -11.50 -7.37
CA LEU A 35 -27.63 -10.14 -7.89
C LEU A 35 -28.11 -9.00 -6.93
N LEU A 36 -27.97 -9.11 -5.61
CA LEU A 36 -28.15 -7.93 -4.70
C LEU A 36 -26.97 -7.74 -3.74
N GLY A 37 -25.80 -7.41 -4.30
CA GLY A 37 -24.58 -7.11 -3.52
C GLY A 37 -23.58 -6.18 -4.22
N GLN A 38 -23.83 -5.78 -5.47
CA GLN A 38 -23.07 -4.71 -6.11
C GLN A 38 -23.50 -3.38 -5.49
N LYS A 39 -22.88 -3.02 -4.36
CA LYS A 39 -22.87 -1.63 -3.89
C LYS A 39 -22.40 -0.79 -5.06
N ARG A 40 -23.29 0.05 -5.60
CA ARG A 40 -22.98 0.90 -6.74
C ARG A 40 -21.92 1.90 -6.27
N LEU A 41 -20.65 1.55 -6.49
CA LEU A 41 -19.53 2.47 -6.39
C LEU A 41 -19.95 3.73 -7.15
N SER A 42 -19.74 4.90 -6.53
CA SER A 42 -20.08 6.17 -7.19
C SER A 42 -19.32 6.25 -8.51
N GLU A 43 -19.79 7.04 -9.47
CA GLU A 43 -19.07 7.15 -10.74
C GLU A 43 -17.65 7.73 -10.56
N SER A 44 -17.41 8.49 -9.48
CA SER A 44 -16.10 8.86 -8.96
C SER A 44 -15.28 7.69 -8.36
N ASP A 45 -15.91 6.74 -7.65
CA ASP A 45 -15.20 5.56 -7.11
C ASP A 45 -14.82 4.56 -8.19
N LYS A 46 -15.58 4.50 -9.30
CA LYS A 46 -15.21 3.68 -10.47
C LYS A 46 -13.96 4.22 -11.15
N ASP A 47 -13.78 5.54 -11.17
CA ASP A 47 -12.59 6.22 -11.70
C ASP A 47 -11.34 5.99 -10.81
N LEU A 48 -11.53 5.77 -9.50
CA LEU A 48 -10.45 5.32 -8.59
C LEU A 48 -10.06 3.84 -8.80
N SER A 49 -10.85 3.07 -9.57
CA SER A 49 -10.52 1.71 -10.02
C SER A 49 -10.12 1.63 -11.50
N LEU A 50 -10.15 2.76 -12.21
CA LEU A 50 -9.55 2.87 -13.55
C LEU A 50 -8.02 2.94 -13.40
N ALA A 51 -7.32 2.25 -14.30
CA ALA A 51 -5.89 1.99 -14.21
C ALA A 51 -5.10 3.28 -13.89
N LYS A 52 -4.33 3.24 -12.79
CA LYS A 52 -3.68 4.37 -12.11
C LYS A 52 -2.70 5.08 -13.06
N GLN A 53 -3.23 5.97 -13.90
CA GLN A 53 -2.42 6.68 -14.88
C GLN A 53 -1.48 7.67 -14.17
N GLY A 54 -0.18 7.51 -14.42
CA GLY A 54 0.85 8.38 -13.87
C GLY A 54 1.96 8.68 -14.86
N LYS A 55 2.77 9.71 -14.57
CA LYS A 55 3.92 10.08 -15.39
C LYS A 55 4.95 8.97 -15.33
N VAL A 56 5.54 8.60 -16.47
CA VAL A 56 6.58 7.57 -16.52
C VAL A 56 7.82 8.02 -15.76
N VAL A 57 8.23 7.25 -14.76
CA VAL A 57 9.44 7.49 -13.96
C VAL A 57 10.66 7.00 -14.74
N ARG A 58 11.75 7.76 -14.68
CA ARG A 58 13.01 7.47 -15.40
C ARG A 58 14.18 7.44 -14.42
N PHE A 59 15.28 6.83 -14.83
CA PHE A 59 16.57 6.94 -14.14
C PHE A 59 16.89 8.40 -13.82
N GLY A 60 17.14 8.70 -12.54
CA GLY A 60 17.43 10.03 -11.99
C GLY A 60 16.21 10.81 -11.49
N ASP A 61 14.98 10.33 -11.69
CA ASP A 61 13.78 11.00 -11.13
C ASP A 61 13.72 10.72 -9.62
N MET A 62 13.20 11.67 -8.83
CA MET A 62 13.24 11.62 -7.37
C MET A 62 12.00 10.98 -6.74
N CYS A 63 12.18 10.35 -5.58
CA CYS A 63 11.12 9.95 -4.68
C CYS A 63 10.74 11.11 -3.73
N ASN A 64 9.59 10.99 -3.08
CA ASN A 64 9.24 11.92 -2.00
C ASN A 64 10.13 11.72 -0.76
N GLN A 65 10.05 12.68 0.17
CA GLN A 65 10.55 12.49 1.54
C GLN A 65 9.57 11.59 2.30
N HIS A 66 10.08 10.69 3.13
CA HIS A 66 9.27 9.80 3.98
C HIS A 66 9.91 9.69 5.37
N GLY A 67 9.09 9.86 6.41
CA GLY A 67 9.57 10.04 7.77
C GLY A 67 10.62 11.15 7.86
N ASP A 68 11.76 10.81 8.46
CA ASP A 68 12.95 11.66 8.62
C ASP A 68 13.97 11.52 7.48
N TYR A 69 13.77 10.61 6.51
CA TYR A 69 14.68 10.39 5.39
C TYR A 69 14.45 11.38 4.24
N LEU A 70 15.55 11.94 3.73
CA LEU A 70 15.54 12.88 2.59
C LEU A 70 15.14 12.19 1.28
N GLN A 71 14.90 12.98 0.22
CA GLN A 71 14.62 12.46 -1.12
C GLN A 71 15.84 11.78 -1.76
N SER A 72 15.60 10.84 -2.68
CA SER A 72 16.63 10.13 -3.45
C SER A 72 16.21 9.88 -4.89
N SER A 73 17.18 9.66 -5.77
CA SER A 73 17.00 9.36 -7.19
C SER A 73 16.86 7.87 -7.48
N GLY A 74 16.06 7.51 -8.48
CA GLY A 74 16.09 6.18 -9.09
C GLY A 74 17.43 5.96 -9.82
N ILE A 75 18.19 4.93 -9.47
CA ILE A 75 19.49 4.58 -10.08
C ILE A 75 19.42 3.35 -10.99
N GLY A 76 18.31 2.61 -11.00
CA GLY A 76 18.03 1.56 -11.98
C GLY A 76 17.22 2.04 -13.18
N GLY A 77 17.15 1.21 -14.23
CA GLY A 77 16.31 1.44 -15.41
C GLY A 77 16.51 0.40 -16.52
N SER A 78 15.74 0.54 -17.59
CA SER A 78 15.90 -0.23 -18.84
C SER A 78 17.20 0.10 -19.56
N SER A 79 17.89 -0.93 -20.08
CA SER A 79 19.10 -0.75 -20.88
C SER A 79 18.85 -0.32 -22.33
N ASN A 80 17.59 -0.36 -22.81
CA ASN A 80 17.26 -0.11 -24.22
C ASN A 80 15.94 0.62 -24.48
N VAL A 81 15.13 0.93 -23.46
CA VAL A 81 13.91 1.74 -23.60
C VAL A 81 14.06 3.04 -22.80
N PHE A 82 13.87 4.16 -23.49
CA PHE A 82 14.13 5.49 -22.98
C PHE A 82 12.90 6.38 -23.14
N VAL A 83 12.63 7.23 -22.14
CA VAL A 83 11.61 8.29 -22.20
C VAL A 83 12.32 9.62 -21.92
N ASN A 84 12.10 10.61 -22.79
CA ASN A 84 12.85 11.87 -22.83
C ASN A 84 14.39 11.68 -22.78
N GLY A 85 14.91 10.65 -23.46
CA GLY A 85 16.34 10.34 -23.49
C GLY A 85 16.91 9.68 -22.23
N ARG A 86 16.10 9.38 -21.21
CA ARG A 86 16.54 8.74 -19.95
C ARG A 86 15.97 7.32 -19.84
N PRO A 87 16.74 6.34 -19.33
CA PRO A 87 16.26 4.98 -19.09
C PRO A 87 14.91 4.95 -18.37
N VAL A 88 13.95 4.17 -18.88
CA VAL A 88 12.67 3.95 -18.20
C VAL A 88 12.89 3.16 -16.92
N HIS A 89 12.37 3.65 -15.80
CA HIS A 89 12.40 2.96 -14.52
C HIS A 89 11.24 1.95 -14.45
N ARG A 90 11.42 0.82 -13.74
CA ARG A 90 10.49 -0.32 -13.73
C ARG A 90 10.44 -0.99 -12.37
N GLN A 91 9.48 -1.88 -12.16
CA GLN A 91 9.41 -2.74 -10.98
C GLN A 91 10.75 -3.46 -10.71
N GLY A 92 11.20 -3.42 -9.46
CA GLY A 92 12.47 -4.00 -9.02
C GLY A 92 13.72 -3.31 -9.55
N ASP A 93 13.62 -2.13 -10.19
CA ASP A 93 14.78 -1.27 -10.43
C ASP A 93 15.09 -0.45 -9.15
N GLU A 94 16.37 -0.08 -8.97
CA GLU A 94 16.87 0.43 -7.68
C GLU A 94 16.78 1.95 -7.51
N TRP A 95 16.69 2.38 -6.25
CA TRP A 95 16.76 3.75 -5.74
C TRP A 95 18.01 3.90 -4.86
N SER A 96 18.70 5.03 -4.97
CA SER A 96 19.93 5.27 -4.21
C SER A 96 19.69 5.33 -2.70
N GLN A 97 20.72 4.95 -1.95
CA GLN A 97 20.81 5.14 -0.50
C GLN A 97 20.54 6.62 -0.12
N HIS A 98 19.71 6.90 0.89
CA HIS A 98 19.53 8.27 1.42
C HIS A 98 19.59 8.39 2.94
N ALA A 99 20.08 9.55 3.38
CA ALA A 99 20.30 9.86 4.78
C ALA A 99 19.02 10.28 5.49
N SER A 100 19.00 10.09 6.81
CA SER A 100 18.06 10.79 7.68
C SER A 100 18.50 12.25 7.87
N THR A 101 17.52 13.09 8.20
CA THR A 101 17.71 14.42 8.78
C THR A 101 18.19 14.37 10.24
N ASP A 102 18.03 13.23 10.93
CA ASP A 102 18.69 12.95 12.21
C ASP A 102 20.16 12.55 11.96
N PRO A 103 21.16 13.34 12.41
CA PRO A 103 22.57 13.07 12.17
C PRO A 103 23.11 11.83 12.92
N TYR A 104 22.36 11.28 13.88
CA TYR A 104 22.74 10.08 14.62
C TYR A 104 22.16 8.79 14.03
N LYS A 105 21.25 8.90 13.06
CA LYS A 105 20.58 7.76 12.41
C LYS A 105 21.28 7.41 11.09
N PRO A 106 21.67 6.14 10.87
CA PRO A 106 22.35 5.76 9.63
C PRO A 106 21.41 5.91 8.41
N PRO A 107 21.94 6.25 7.22
CA PRO A 107 21.21 6.15 5.96
C PRO A 107 20.75 4.70 5.72
N HIS A 108 19.48 4.47 5.39
CA HIS A 108 19.03 3.12 5.04
C HIS A 108 19.61 2.68 3.68
N THR A 109 19.65 1.37 3.39
CA THR A 109 20.25 0.81 2.16
C THR A 109 19.55 1.25 0.87
N SER A 110 20.11 0.94 -0.31
CA SER A 110 19.35 1.03 -1.57
C SER A 110 18.03 0.24 -1.47
N GLN A 111 17.04 0.72 -2.21
CA GLN A 111 15.65 0.27 -2.16
C GLN A 111 15.17 -0.05 -3.58
N SER A 112 14.11 -0.84 -3.72
CA SER A 112 13.56 -1.20 -5.03
C SER A 112 12.13 -0.70 -5.19
N LEU A 113 11.73 -0.41 -6.43
CA LEU A 113 10.34 -0.14 -6.74
C LEU A 113 9.50 -1.42 -6.58
N LEU A 114 8.48 -1.39 -5.72
CA LEU A 114 7.60 -2.53 -5.45
C LEU A 114 6.50 -2.68 -6.50
N GLU A 115 5.94 -1.56 -6.94
CA GLU A 115 4.76 -1.50 -7.81
C GLU A 115 5.09 -0.96 -9.19
N GLY A 116 4.13 -1.04 -10.11
CA GLY A 116 4.23 -0.50 -11.46
C GLY A 116 2.89 -0.58 -12.16
N SER A 117 2.86 -0.29 -13.46
CA SER A 117 1.69 -0.49 -14.32
C SER A 117 1.20 -1.94 -14.36
N ASP A 118 -0.11 -2.12 -14.28
CA ASP A 118 -0.79 -3.41 -14.47
C ASP A 118 -0.87 -3.84 -15.95
N SER A 119 -0.56 -2.94 -16.90
CA SER A 119 -0.79 -3.15 -18.33
C SER A 119 0.38 -2.78 -19.25
N VAL A 120 1.31 -1.94 -18.79
CA VAL A 120 2.45 -1.45 -19.58
C VAL A 120 3.75 -2.02 -19.04
N PHE A 121 4.40 -2.86 -19.85
CA PHE A 121 5.61 -3.59 -19.47
C PHE A 121 6.80 -3.20 -20.34
N VAL A 122 7.96 -3.00 -19.72
CA VAL A 122 9.23 -2.71 -20.38
C VAL A 122 10.24 -3.80 -20.01
N ASN A 123 10.76 -4.50 -21.02
CA ASN A 123 11.61 -5.71 -20.85
C ASN A 123 10.99 -6.77 -19.91
N GLY A 124 9.66 -6.94 -19.93
CA GLY A 124 8.95 -7.91 -19.08
C GLY A 124 8.73 -7.48 -17.62
N LYS A 125 9.11 -6.27 -17.23
CA LYS A 125 8.82 -5.67 -15.91
C LYS A 125 7.78 -4.57 -16.06
N ALA A 126 6.88 -4.42 -15.09
CA ALA A 126 5.92 -3.31 -15.06
C ALA A 126 6.63 -1.95 -15.08
N ILE A 127 6.15 -1.00 -15.89
CA ILE A 127 6.73 0.36 -15.94
C ILE A 127 6.42 1.14 -14.66
N ALA A 128 7.38 1.93 -14.20
CA ALA A 128 7.22 2.79 -13.04
C ALA A 128 6.44 4.07 -13.37
N ARG A 129 5.46 4.42 -12.55
CA ARG A 129 4.68 5.65 -12.63
C ARG A 129 4.84 6.47 -11.35
N THR A 130 4.64 7.79 -11.46
CA THR A 130 4.53 8.66 -10.27
C THR A 130 3.43 8.15 -9.34
N GLY A 131 3.76 8.01 -8.06
CA GLY A 131 2.90 7.45 -7.01
C GLY A 131 3.05 5.94 -6.80
N ASP A 132 3.87 5.21 -7.57
CA ASP A 132 4.15 3.79 -7.30
C ASP A 132 5.13 3.63 -6.11
N LEU A 133 4.88 2.61 -5.27
CA LEU A 133 5.59 2.40 -4.01
C LEU A 133 7.04 1.91 -4.18
N ILE A 134 7.89 2.35 -3.26
CA ILE A 134 9.29 1.95 -3.09
C ILE A 134 9.42 1.17 -1.76
N SER A 135 10.33 0.19 -1.68
CA SER A 135 10.43 -0.77 -0.57
C SER A 135 10.66 -0.18 0.83
N CYS A 136 11.06 1.09 0.93
CA CYS A 136 11.20 1.81 2.19
C CYS A 136 9.95 2.58 2.66
N GLY A 137 8.86 2.58 1.88
CA GLY A 137 7.65 3.36 2.15
C GLY A 137 7.61 4.74 1.46
N ALA A 138 8.62 5.09 0.67
CA ALA A 138 8.56 6.22 -0.26
C ALA A 138 7.69 5.89 -1.49
N VAL A 139 7.31 6.93 -2.24
CA VAL A 139 6.73 6.83 -3.58
C VAL A 139 7.58 7.58 -4.59
N ALA A 140 7.57 7.14 -5.85
CA ALA A 140 8.16 7.91 -6.94
C ALA A 140 7.37 9.24 -7.14
N GLU A 141 8.03 10.39 -6.98
CA GLU A 141 7.36 11.70 -6.98
C GLU A 141 7.53 12.43 -8.31
N GLN A 142 8.71 12.32 -8.92
CA GLN A 142 9.01 12.90 -10.22
C GLN A 142 8.88 11.87 -11.35
N GLY A 143 8.67 12.38 -12.57
CA GLY A 143 8.53 11.57 -13.78
C GLY A 143 8.63 12.43 -15.03
N SER A 144 8.29 11.84 -16.17
CA SER A 144 8.19 12.52 -17.46
C SER A 144 7.24 13.73 -17.43
N ASN A 145 7.53 14.73 -18.25
CA ASN A 145 6.70 15.93 -18.37
C ASN A 145 5.53 15.74 -19.35
N ASP A 146 5.62 14.74 -20.22
CA ASP A 146 4.80 14.55 -21.42
C ASP A 146 4.41 13.07 -21.70
N VAL A 147 5.04 12.09 -21.03
CA VAL A 147 4.74 10.65 -21.20
C VAL A 147 4.12 10.05 -19.94
N PHE A 148 2.98 9.39 -20.12
CA PHE A 148 2.18 8.77 -19.07
C PHE A 148 1.96 7.29 -19.39
N ALA A 149 1.79 6.47 -18.36
CA ALA A 149 1.38 5.08 -18.48
C ALA A 149 0.20 4.80 -17.54
N GLY A 150 -0.76 3.98 -18.00
CA GLY A 150 -1.88 3.48 -17.20
C GLY A 150 -1.44 2.51 -16.12
#